data_AF-L8HPI3-F1
#
_entry.id   AF-L8HPI3-F1
#
_cell.length_a   1.000
_cell.length_b   1.000
_cell.length_c   1.000
_cell.angle_alpha   90.00
_cell.angle_beta   90.00
_cell.angle_gamma   90.00
#
_symmetry.space_group_name_H-M   'P 1'
#
loop_
_entity.id
_entity.type
_entity.pdbx_description
1 polymer ?
#
loop_
_entity_poly.entity_id
_entity_poly.type
_entity_poly.pdbx_seq_one_letter_code
_entity_poly.pdbx_strand_id
1 'polypeptide(L)' 'SYIRYSQICAKAVRDALKTEFKANAMKTSGSTIKIVKVKKE' A
#
# COMPACT_ATOMS: atom_id res chain seq x y z
N SER A 1 -3.60 13.84 4.98
CA SER A 1 -4.14 13.58 3.63
C SER A 1 -4.88 12.25 3.65
N TYR A 2 -6.07 12.20 3.06
CA TYR A 2 -6.93 11.01 2.99
C TYR A 2 -6.23 9.80 2.35
N ILE A 3 -5.37 10.04 1.35
CA ILE A 3 -4.60 8.96 0.69
C ILE A 3 -3.75 8.18 1.69
N ARG A 4 -3.03 8.90 2.57
CA ARG A 4 -2.19 8.25 3.59
C ARG A 4 -3.01 7.58 4.68
N TYR A 5 -4.13 8.19 5.07
CA TYR A 5 -5.07 7.60 6.02
C TYR A 5 -5.61 6.26 5.50
N SER A 6 -6.13 6.24 4.27
CA SER A 6 -6.67 5.05 3.62
C SER A 6 -5.62 3.93 3.50
N GLN A 7 -4.38 4.27 3.13
CA GLN A 7 -3.27 3.30 3.07
C GLN A 7 -2.99 2.64 4.43
N ILE A 8 -3.02 3.40 5.52
CA ILE A 8 -2.77 2.89 6.88
C ILE A 8 -3.90 1.94 7.31
N CYS A 9 -5.15 2.36 7.15
CA CYS A 9 -6.30 1.51 7.49
C CYS A 9 -6.29 0.22 6.67
N ALA A 10 -6.04 0.32 5.36
CA ALA A 10 -5.97 -0.84 4.49
C ALA A 10 -4.82 -1.79 4.87
N LYS A 11 -3.70 -1.28 5.43
CA LYS A 11 -2.64 -2.13 5.96
C LYS A 11 -3.09 -2.90 7.22
N ALA A 12 -3.69 -2.20 8.18
CA ALA A 12 -4.16 -2.82 9.42
C ALA A 12 -5.16 -3.96 9.17
N VAL A 13 -6.10 -3.76 8.24
CA VAL A 13 -7.07 -4.80 7.85
C VAL A 13 -6.36 -6.02 7.25
N ARG A 14 -5.40 -5.82 6.33
CA ARG A 14 -4.65 -6.92 5.71
C ARG A 14 -3.81 -7.70 6.71
N ASP A 15 -3.21 -7.02 7.67
CA ASP A 15 -2.38 -7.67 8.69
C ASP A 15 -3.18 -8.60 9.60
N ALA A 16 -4.46 -8.25 9.84
CA ALA A 16 -5.42 -9.00 10.65
C ALA A 16 -6.15 -10.14 9.91
N LEU A 17 -5.96 -10.29 8.59
CA LEU A 17 -6.56 -11.39 7.83
C LEU A 17 -5.96 -12.75 8.23
N LYS A 18 -6.77 -13.81 8.08
CA LYS A 18 -6.28 -15.21 8.17
C LYS A 18 -5.15 -15.45 7.17
N THR A 19 -4.23 -16.32 7.53
CA THR A 19 -3.02 -16.66 6.75
C THR A 19 -3.35 -17.08 5.31
N GLU A 20 -4.43 -17.83 5.12
CA GLU A 20 -4.94 -18.28 3.81
C GLU A 20 -5.21 -17.11 2.83
N PHE A 21 -5.66 -15.96 3.34
CA PHE A 21 -6.00 -14.79 2.52
C PHE A 21 -4.90 -13.73 2.51
N LYS A 22 -4.02 -13.76 3.52
CA LYS A 22 -2.99 -12.73 3.73
C LYS A 22 -2.02 -12.63 2.54
N ALA A 23 -1.60 -13.75 1.97
CA ALA A 23 -0.68 -13.76 0.82
C ALA A 23 -1.28 -13.03 -0.40
N ASN A 24 -2.54 -13.27 -0.72
CA ASN A 24 -3.23 -12.60 -1.82
C ASN A 24 -3.48 -11.13 -1.53
N ALA A 25 -3.84 -10.80 -0.29
CA ALA A 25 -4.06 -9.42 0.13
C ALA A 25 -2.77 -8.58 0.08
N MET A 26 -1.63 -9.17 0.41
CA MET A 26 -0.32 -8.50 0.39
C MET A 26 0.16 -8.18 -1.04
N LYS A 27 -0.26 -8.92 -2.07
CA LYS A 27 0.09 -8.63 -3.48
C LYS A 27 -0.32 -7.21 -3.91
N THR A 28 -1.45 -6.71 -3.39
CA THR A 28 -1.94 -5.35 -3.69
C THR A 28 -1.26 -4.24 -2.88
N SER A 29 -0.43 -4.59 -1.89
CA SER A 29 0.23 -3.61 -1.03
C SER A 29 1.52 -3.03 -1.64
N GLY A 30 2.09 -3.70 -2.65
CA GLY A 30 3.29 -3.23 -3.35
C GLY A 30 2.96 -2.10 -4.31
N SER A 31 3.55 -0.92 -4.09
CA SER A 31 3.52 0.16 -5.08
C SER A 31 4.74 0.04 -5.99
N THR A 32 4.55 -0.41 -7.24
CA THR A 32 5.61 -0.46 -8.28
C THR A 32 5.74 0.90 -8.98
N ILE A 33 5.69 2.00 -8.23
CA ILE A 33 5.69 3.35 -8.80
C ILE A 33 7.06 3.97 -8.60
N LYS A 34 7.74 4.26 -9.71
CA LYS A 34 8.98 5.05 -9.70
C LYS A 34 8.63 6.53 -9.73
N ILE A 35 8.88 7.23 -8.63
CA ILE A 35 8.73 8.69 -8.58
C ILE A 35 10.03 9.32 -9.07
N VAL A 36 9.97 10.07 -10.17
CA VAL A 36 11.08 10.88 -10.67
C VAL A 36 10.80 12.33 -10.33
N LYS A 37 11.68 12.94 -9.54
CA LYS A 37 11.63 14.38 -9.25
C LYS A 37 12.39 15.13 -10.34
N VAL A 38 11.66 15.78 -11.24
CA VAL A 38 12.27 16.68 -12.22
C VAL A 38 12.70 17.97 -11.50
N LYS A 39 13.96 18.36 -11.64
CA LYS A 39 14.41 19.72 -11.26
C LYS A 39 13.98 20.66 -12.38
N LYS A 40 13.24 21.71 -12.04
CA LYS A 40 13.02 22.84 -12.96
C LYS A 40 14.35 23.59 -13.12
N GLU A 41 14.66 23.96 -14.37
CA GLU A 41 15.70 24.93 -14.73
C GLU A 41 15.34 26.32 -14.20
#